data_AF-A0A661BUY8-F1
#
_entry.id   AF-A0A661BUY8-F1
#
_cell.length_a   1.000
_cell.length_b   1.000
_cell.length_c   1.000
_cell.angle_alpha   90.00
_cell.angle_beta   90.00
_cell.angle_gamma   90.00
#
_symmetry.space_group_name_H-M   'P 1'
#
loop_
_entity.id
_entity.type
_entity.pdbx_description
1 polymer ?
#
loop_
_entity_poly.entity_id
_entity_poly.type
_entity_poly.pdbx_seq_one_letter_code
_entity_poly.pdbx_strand_id
1 'polypeptide(L)'
;MSKKQALVGIIMGSDSDWPTMQAAADICEKFNIPYEARVVSAHRTPIDMTVYAMEAHTRGLRVIIAGAGGAAHLPGMVASLTPLPVIGVPVESKTLKGLDSLLSIVQMPAGVPVASVAIGGSMNAGLLAVEIIAQNDEKLQAKIIKYKSNMAKESRAKNKNLNKKKAAKKKVTKKKTSQKKSAGKVAKKTRRKTADR
;
A
#
# COMPACT_ATOMS: atom_id res chain seq x y z
N MET A 1 -7.96 22.17 -23.39
CA MET A 1 -8.22 21.82 -21.97
C MET A 1 -7.04 22.33 -21.15
N SER A 2 -7.26 23.19 -20.15
CA SER A 2 -6.18 23.66 -19.28
C SER A 2 -5.56 22.46 -18.54
N LYS A 3 -4.27 22.21 -18.74
CA LYS A 3 -3.53 21.12 -18.09
C LYS A 3 -3.48 21.47 -16.61
N LYS A 4 -4.29 20.78 -15.78
CA LYS A 4 -4.30 21.05 -14.32
C LYS A 4 -2.88 20.93 -13.80
N GLN A 5 -2.41 21.97 -13.13
CA GLN A 5 -1.08 22.00 -12.51
C GLN A 5 -0.97 20.86 -11.49
N ALA A 6 0.08 20.05 -11.59
CA ALA A 6 0.31 18.94 -10.69
C ALA A 6 0.56 19.46 -9.25
N LEU A 7 -0.01 18.78 -8.26
CA LEU A 7 0.25 19.03 -6.83
C LEU A 7 1.13 17.94 -6.22
N VAL A 8 1.14 16.74 -6.80
CA VAL A 8 1.98 15.61 -6.35
C VAL A 8 2.94 15.20 -7.47
N GLY A 9 4.22 15.12 -7.15
CA GLY A 9 5.23 14.55 -8.05
C GLY A 9 5.50 13.10 -7.67
N ILE A 10 5.21 12.13 -8.55
CA ILE A 10 5.51 10.72 -8.35
C ILE A 10 6.74 10.37 -9.19
N ILE A 11 7.86 10.12 -8.54
CA ILE A 11 9.13 9.82 -9.22
C ILE A 11 9.66 8.44 -8.84
N MET A 12 10.37 7.83 -9.77
CA MET A 12 11.00 6.54 -9.57
C MET A 12 12.31 6.42 -10.32
N GLY A 13 13.22 5.60 -9.80
CA GLY A 13 14.55 5.43 -10.38
C GLY A 13 14.52 4.73 -11.73
N SER A 14 13.52 3.86 -11.96
CA SER A 14 13.38 3.02 -13.15
C SER A 14 11.90 2.81 -13.52
N ASP A 15 11.58 2.63 -14.80
CA ASP A 15 10.22 2.27 -15.24
C ASP A 15 9.74 0.92 -14.67
N SER A 16 10.67 0.01 -14.39
CA SER A 16 10.42 -1.25 -13.67
C SER A 16 9.83 -1.07 -12.28
N ASP A 17 9.94 0.12 -11.67
CA ASP A 17 9.33 0.44 -10.38
C ASP A 17 7.85 0.82 -10.51
N TRP A 18 7.37 1.16 -11.72
CA TRP A 18 6.01 1.62 -11.96
C TRP A 18 4.91 0.68 -11.44
N PRO A 19 4.99 -0.67 -11.60
CA PRO A 19 3.99 -1.57 -11.04
C PRO A 19 3.82 -1.43 -9.52
N THR A 20 4.89 -1.06 -8.81
CA THR A 20 4.81 -0.71 -7.38
C THR A 20 4.23 0.69 -7.23
N MET A 21 4.76 1.68 -7.94
CA MET A 21 4.42 3.09 -7.73
C MET A 21 3.02 3.49 -8.20
N GLN A 22 2.41 2.75 -9.11
CA GLN A 22 1.09 3.03 -9.68
C GLN A 22 0.01 3.19 -8.62
N ALA A 23 0.05 2.44 -7.51
CA ALA A 23 -0.98 2.56 -6.48
C ALA A 23 -0.95 3.95 -5.76
N ALA A 24 0.16 4.70 -5.82
CA ALA A 24 0.18 6.10 -5.40
C ALA A 24 -0.60 7.01 -6.36
N ALA A 25 -0.46 6.77 -7.67
CA ALA A 25 -1.19 7.47 -8.72
C ALA A 25 -2.70 7.19 -8.61
N ASP A 26 -3.09 5.93 -8.43
CA ASP A 26 -4.49 5.53 -8.26
C ASP A 26 -5.16 6.24 -7.06
N ILE A 27 -4.41 6.50 -5.98
CA ILE A 27 -4.90 7.30 -4.85
C ILE A 27 -5.05 8.76 -5.24
N CYS A 28 -4.10 9.35 -5.96
CA CYS A 28 -4.23 10.72 -6.46
C CYS A 28 -5.48 10.87 -7.34
N GLU A 29 -5.71 9.94 -8.27
CA GLU A 29 -6.92 9.88 -9.10
C GLU A 29 -8.18 9.76 -8.26
N LYS A 30 -8.22 8.82 -7.31
CA LYS A 30 -9.37 8.59 -6.43
C LYS A 30 -9.81 9.83 -5.64
N PHE A 31 -8.85 10.66 -5.23
CA PHE A 31 -9.13 11.89 -4.48
C PHE A 31 -9.24 13.14 -5.37
N ASN A 32 -9.05 12.99 -6.69
CA ASN A 32 -8.99 14.06 -7.69
C ASN A 32 -7.85 15.07 -7.44
N ILE A 33 -6.67 14.57 -7.06
CA ILE A 33 -5.46 15.36 -6.88
C ILE A 33 -4.63 15.27 -8.18
N PRO A 34 -4.37 16.41 -8.87
CA PRO A 34 -3.49 16.42 -10.03
C PRO A 34 -2.09 15.96 -9.64
N TYR A 35 -1.51 15.06 -10.44
CA TYR A 35 -0.16 14.56 -10.21
C TYR A 35 0.60 14.45 -11.54
N GLU A 36 1.92 14.35 -11.43
CA GLU A 36 2.80 13.92 -12.52
C GLU A 36 3.53 12.64 -12.13
N ALA A 37 3.85 11.79 -13.11
CA ALA A 37 4.68 10.59 -12.92
C ALA A 37 5.90 10.66 -13.86
N ARG A 38 7.12 10.47 -13.33
CA ARG A 38 8.36 10.54 -14.12
C ARG A 38 9.40 9.51 -13.67
N VAL A 39 10.23 9.05 -14.60
CA VAL A 39 11.47 8.35 -14.27
C VAL A 39 12.56 9.39 -14.01
N VAL A 40 13.15 9.36 -12.82
CA VAL A 40 14.20 10.27 -12.35
C VAL A 40 15.21 9.45 -11.57
N SER A 41 16.41 9.27 -12.11
CA SER A 41 17.39 8.33 -11.55
C SER A 41 18.50 9.06 -10.81
N ALA A 42 18.58 8.89 -9.49
CA ALA A 42 19.65 9.45 -8.67
C ALA A 42 21.05 8.98 -9.09
N HIS A 43 21.17 7.76 -9.61
CA HIS A 43 22.46 7.18 -9.99
C HIS A 43 22.82 7.39 -11.47
N ARG A 44 21.82 7.45 -12.36
CA ARG A 44 22.06 7.49 -13.81
C ARG A 44 21.87 8.87 -14.41
N THR A 45 20.97 9.69 -13.85
CA THR A 45 20.69 11.06 -14.30
C THR A 45 20.67 12.02 -13.10
N PRO A 46 21.78 12.12 -12.32
CA PRO A 46 21.82 12.91 -11.09
C PRO A 46 21.54 14.41 -11.31
N ILE A 47 21.92 14.96 -12.46
CA ILE A 47 21.65 16.37 -12.80
C ILE A 47 20.16 16.60 -13.04
N ASP A 48 19.49 15.73 -13.79
CA ASP A 48 18.04 15.81 -13.99
C ASP A 48 17.27 15.68 -12.68
N MET A 49 17.70 14.78 -11.79
CA MET A 49 17.15 14.64 -10.44
C MET A 49 17.32 15.93 -9.63
N THR A 50 18.50 16.55 -9.72
CA THR A 50 18.81 17.79 -9.01
C THR A 50 17.90 18.92 -9.48
N VAL A 51 17.81 19.12 -10.80
CA VAL A 51 16.93 20.11 -11.41
C VAL A 51 15.47 19.86 -11.02
N TYR A 52 15.01 18.60 -11.10
CA TYR A 52 13.65 18.22 -10.71
C TYR A 52 13.32 18.63 -9.26
N ALA A 53 14.22 18.31 -8.33
CA ALA A 53 14.02 18.56 -6.90
C ALA A 53 14.02 20.05 -6.55
N MET A 54 15.00 20.80 -7.08
CA MET A 54 15.13 22.24 -6.84
C MET A 54 13.94 23.02 -7.38
N GLU A 55 13.47 22.68 -8.58
CA GLU A 55 12.36 23.40 -9.24
C GLU A 55 10.97 22.89 -8.84
N ALA A 56 10.85 21.76 -8.14
CA ALA A 56 9.55 21.17 -7.80
C ALA A 56 8.59 22.18 -7.12
N HIS A 57 9.09 22.93 -6.14
CA HIS A 57 8.29 23.89 -5.38
C HIS A 57 7.85 25.10 -6.21
N THR A 58 8.65 25.54 -7.19
CA THR A 58 8.30 26.66 -8.07
C THR A 58 7.27 26.26 -9.13
N ARG A 59 7.22 24.97 -9.49
CA ARG A 59 6.23 24.40 -10.41
C ARG A 59 4.87 24.14 -9.77
N GLY A 60 4.69 24.43 -8.48
CA GLY A 60 3.43 24.28 -7.75
C GLY A 60 3.22 22.91 -7.10
N LEU A 61 4.21 22.01 -7.15
CA LEU A 61 4.15 20.76 -6.39
C LEU A 61 4.11 21.06 -4.89
N ARG A 62 3.38 20.22 -4.16
CA ARG A 62 3.19 20.32 -2.71
C ARG A 62 3.81 19.14 -1.97
N VAL A 63 3.90 17.98 -2.61
CA VAL A 63 4.47 16.75 -2.06
C VAL A 63 5.18 15.99 -3.19
N ILE A 64 6.32 15.37 -2.87
CA ILE A 64 6.99 14.42 -3.78
C ILE A 64 6.91 13.03 -3.18
N ILE A 65 6.52 12.04 -3.98
CA ILE A 65 6.56 10.62 -3.67
C ILE A 65 7.69 10.00 -4.50
N ALA A 66 8.72 9.48 -3.86
CA ALA A 66 9.90 8.92 -4.50
C ALA A 66 10.04 7.42 -4.22
N GLY A 67 10.07 6.59 -5.27
CA GLY A 67 10.28 5.15 -5.20
C GLY A 67 11.67 4.74 -5.65
N ALA A 68 12.34 3.88 -4.87
CA ALA A 68 13.60 3.26 -5.26
C ALA A 68 13.85 1.93 -4.54
N GLY A 69 14.60 1.03 -5.18
CA GLY A 69 14.96 -0.28 -4.65
C GLY A 69 16.48 -0.47 -4.46
N GLY A 70 16.88 -1.36 -3.55
CA GLY A 70 18.29 -1.65 -3.27
C GLY A 70 18.97 -0.53 -2.48
N ALA A 71 20.07 0.01 -3.01
CA ALA A 71 20.68 1.26 -2.52
C ALA A 71 19.82 2.48 -2.90
N ALA A 72 18.69 2.62 -2.21
CA ALA A 72 17.56 3.45 -2.63
C ALA A 72 17.75 4.95 -2.31
N HIS A 73 18.67 5.62 -3.00
CA HIS A 73 19.07 7.01 -2.69
C HIS A 73 18.10 8.10 -3.18
N LEU A 74 17.20 7.80 -4.12
CA LEU A 74 16.34 8.81 -4.75
C LEU A 74 15.54 9.66 -3.73
N PRO A 75 14.85 9.08 -2.73
CA PRO A 75 14.07 9.89 -1.80
C PRO A 75 14.92 10.85 -0.96
N GLY A 76 16.07 10.37 -0.43
CA GLY A 76 16.96 11.17 0.39
C GLY A 76 17.64 12.31 -0.38
N MET A 77 18.11 12.02 -1.61
CA MET A 77 18.73 13.02 -2.48
C MET A 77 17.76 14.08 -2.96
N VAL A 78 16.48 13.73 -3.17
CA VAL A 78 15.46 14.72 -3.51
C VAL A 78 15.12 15.57 -2.30
N ALA A 79 15.00 14.97 -1.11
CA ALA A 79 14.73 15.69 0.13
C ALA A 79 15.83 16.70 0.51
N SER A 80 17.09 16.43 0.16
CA SER A 80 18.19 17.36 0.43
C SER A 80 18.20 18.61 -0.47
N LEU A 81 17.40 18.61 -1.54
CA LEU A 81 17.43 19.63 -2.59
C LEU A 81 16.11 20.41 -2.73
N THR A 82 15.09 20.05 -1.96
CA THR A 82 13.75 20.64 -2.07
C THR A 82 13.20 21.04 -0.71
N PRO A 83 12.45 22.16 -0.59
CA PRO A 83 11.77 22.52 0.65
C PRO A 83 10.47 21.72 0.85
N LEU A 84 10.05 20.92 -0.14
CA LEU A 84 8.82 20.15 -0.09
C LEU A 84 8.97 18.88 0.76
N PRO A 85 7.88 18.41 1.39
CA PRO A 85 7.86 17.09 2.01
C PRO A 85 8.09 15.99 0.95
N VAL A 86 9.03 15.09 1.24
CA VAL A 86 9.32 13.91 0.42
C VAL A 86 8.89 12.64 1.15
N ILE A 87 8.08 11.83 0.47
CA ILE A 87 7.62 10.53 0.93
C ILE A 87 8.43 9.46 0.21
N GLY A 88 9.14 8.62 0.97
CA GLY A 88 9.95 7.55 0.42
C GLY A 88 9.19 6.22 0.37
N VAL A 89 9.14 5.58 -0.80
CA VAL A 89 8.59 4.24 -0.99
C VAL A 89 9.74 3.26 -1.22
N PRO A 90 10.07 2.40 -0.24
CA PRO A 90 11.04 1.33 -0.46
C PRO A 90 10.48 0.30 -1.44
N VAL A 91 11.06 0.21 -2.63
CA VAL A 91 10.68 -0.82 -3.62
C VAL A 91 11.35 -2.14 -3.26
N GLU A 92 10.64 -3.26 -3.36
CA GLU A 92 11.16 -4.57 -2.99
C GLU A 92 12.38 -4.94 -3.87
N SER A 93 13.53 -5.16 -3.23
CA SER A 93 14.72 -5.68 -3.90
C SER A 93 14.66 -7.21 -4.03
N LYS A 94 15.31 -7.76 -5.06
CA LYS A 94 15.29 -9.21 -5.32
C LYS A 94 15.89 -10.03 -4.17
N THR A 95 17.04 -9.60 -3.67
CA THR A 95 17.87 -10.36 -2.72
C THR A 95 17.45 -10.16 -1.27
N LEU A 96 17.24 -8.91 -0.85
CA LEU A 96 16.98 -8.56 0.56
C LEU A 96 15.52 -8.18 0.81
N LYS A 97 14.63 -8.44 -0.15
CA LYS A 97 13.18 -8.22 -0.02
C LYS A 97 12.82 -6.80 0.43
N GLY A 98 13.60 -5.83 -0.03
CA GLY A 98 13.40 -4.41 0.27
C GLY A 98 13.88 -3.96 1.66
N LEU A 99 14.55 -4.80 2.45
CA LEU A 99 15.17 -4.36 3.72
C LEU A 99 16.29 -3.35 3.46
N ASP A 100 17.09 -3.59 2.44
CA ASP A 100 18.09 -2.66 1.91
C ASP A 100 17.45 -1.34 1.46
N SER A 101 16.37 -1.42 0.68
CA SER A 101 15.61 -0.23 0.26
C SER A 101 15.08 0.54 1.46
N LEU A 102 14.50 -0.16 2.45
CA LEU A 102 13.90 0.44 3.64
C LEU A 102 14.95 1.20 4.45
N LEU A 103 16.06 0.55 4.79
CA LEU A 103 17.12 1.16 5.59
C LEU A 103 17.81 2.30 4.84
N SER A 104 17.96 2.20 3.51
CA SER A 104 18.52 3.28 2.68
C SER A 104 17.66 4.55 2.68
N ILE A 105 16.34 4.42 2.90
CA ILE A 105 15.40 5.54 2.85
C ILE A 105 15.11 6.10 4.24
N VAL A 106 14.88 5.23 5.24
CA VAL A 106 14.39 5.67 6.57
C VAL A 106 15.48 6.22 7.49
N GLN A 107 16.74 5.77 7.32
CA GLN A 107 17.85 6.15 8.21
C GLN A 107 18.54 7.46 7.78
N MET A 108 17.75 8.47 7.41
CA MET A 108 18.29 9.78 7.08
C MET A 108 18.93 10.45 8.31
N PRO A 109 20.06 11.15 8.15
CA PRO A 109 20.65 11.93 9.24
C PRO A 109 19.77 13.12 9.63
N ALA A 110 20.06 13.71 10.79
CA ALA A 110 19.36 14.90 11.26
C ALA A 110 19.49 16.06 10.25
N GLY A 111 18.38 16.77 10.02
CA GLY A 111 18.32 17.94 9.14
C GLY A 111 17.67 17.69 7.77
N VAL A 112 17.64 16.44 7.27
CA VAL A 112 17.06 16.12 5.95
C VAL A 112 16.06 14.95 6.08
N PRO A 113 14.81 15.21 6.47
CA PRO A 113 13.84 14.15 6.74
C PRO A 113 13.25 13.55 5.44
N VAL A 114 12.95 12.25 5.50
CA VAL A 114 12.11 11.55 4.52
C VAL A 114 10.98 10.83 5.26
N ALA A 115 9.74 11.00 4.82
CA ALA A 115 8.60 10.28 5.36
C ALA A 115 8.53 8.89 4.71
N SER A 116 9.19 7.90 5.31
CA SER A 116 9.21 6.53 4.78
C SER A 116 7.92 5.76 5.06
N VAL A 117 7.38 5.09 4.05
CA VAL A 117 6.27 4.13 4.20
C VAL A 117 6.78 2.68 4.17
N ALA A 118 5.87 1.72 4.31
CA ALA A 118 6.18 0.29 4.20
C ALA A 118 6.82 -0.06 2.84
N ILE A 119 7.57 -1.17 2.81
CA ILE A 119 8.09 -1.75 1.56
C ILE A 119 6.92 -2.02 0.61
N GLY A 120 7.03 -1.55 -0.64
CA GLY A 120 5.96 -1.60 -1.64
C GLY A 120 4.73 -0.72 -1.33
N GLY A 121 4.77 0.09 -0.27
CA GLY A 121 3.64 0.81 0.30
C GLY A 121 3.22 2.08 -0.45
N SER A 122 3.32 2.12 -1.79
CA SER A 122 3.02 3.30 -2.61
C SER A 122 1.58 3.81 -2.43
N MET A 123 0.61 2.93 -2.22
CA MET A 123 -0.77 3.31 -1.88
C MET A 123 -0.81 4.17 -0.60
N ASN A 124 -0.04 3.81 0.42
CA ASN A 124 0.05 4.60 1.65
C ASN A 124 0.81 5.90 1.42
N ALA A 125 1.79 5.93 0.52
CA ALA A 125 2.45 7.18 0.13
C ALA A 125 1.48 8.15 -0.56
N GLY A 126 0.63 7.64 -1.45
CA GLY A 126 -0.47 8.42 -2.04
C GLY A 126 -1.43 8.95 -0.97
N LEU A 127 -1.86 8.10 -0.02
CA LEU A 127 -2.77 8.52 1.06
C LEU A 127 -2.12 9.59 1.96
N LEU A 128 -0.84 9.41 2.30
CA LEU A 128 -0.10 10.38 3.10
C LEU A 128 0.06 11.72 2.37
N ALA A 129 0.31 11.72 1.05
CA ALA A 129 0.32 12.95 0.26
C ALA A 129 -1.04 13.66 0.27
N VAL A 130 -2.14 12.92 0.16
CA VAL A 130 -3.50 13.47 0.27
C VAL A 130 -3.74 14.04 1.66
N GLU A 131 -3.32 13.36 2.73
CA GLU A 131 -3.45 13.83 4.12
C GLU A 131 -2.64 15.11 4.39
N ILE A 132 -1.45 15.24 3.80
CA ILE A 132 -0.63 16.47 3.87
C ILE A 132 -1.34 17.62 3.18
N ILE A 133 -1.83 17.43 1.96
CA ILE A 133 -2.53 18.49 1.20
C ILE A 133 -3.83 18.88 1.91
N ALA A 134 -4.54 17.92 2.49
CA ALA A 134 -5.81 18.13 3.16
C ALA A 134 -5.73 19.00 4.42
N GLN A 135 -4.54 19.24 5.00
CA GLN A 135 -4.40 20.13 6.16
C GLN A 135 -4.92 21.54 5.91
N ASN A 136 -4.94 21.97 4.64
CA ASN A 136 -5.47 23.29 4.24
C ASN A 136 -6.62 23.17 3.21
N ASP A 137 -7.30 22.02 3.15
CA ASP A 137 -8.44 21.78 2.26
C ASP A 137 -9.53 20.96 2.99
N GLU A 138 -10.51 21.66 3.56
CA GLU A 138 -11.62 21.07 4.31
C GLU A 138 -12.42 20.05 3.49
N LYS A 139 -12.58 20.30 2.17
CA LYS A 139 -13.31 19.38 1.28
C LYS A 139 -12.53 18.09 1.10
N LEU A 140 -11.21 18.17 0.96
CA LEU A 140 -10.34 17.00 0.88
C LEU A 140 -10.28 16.26 2.21
N GLN A 141 -10.23 16.98 3.33
CA GLN A 141 -10.28 16.40 4.68
C GLN A 141 -11.57 15.59 4.88
N ALA A 142 -12.73 16.13 4.48
CA ALA A 142 -14.00 15.41 4.52
C ALA A 142 -13.98 14.12 3.68
N LYS A 143 -13.33 14.13 2.51
CA LYS A 143 -13.14 12.92 1.69
C LYS A 143 -12.30 11.86 2.40
N ILE A 144 -11.21 12.25 3.09
CA ILE A 144 -10.38 11.31 3.87
C ILE A 144 -11.18 10.70 5.02
N ILE A 145 -11.94 11.51 5.77
CA ILE A 145 -12.80 11.03 6.85
C ILE A 145 -13.79 9.98 6.33
N LYS A 146 -14.45 10.27 5.19
CA LYS A 146 -15.35 9.33 4.52
C LYS A 146 -14.63 8.05 4.08
N TYR A 147 -13.43 8.17 3.52
CA TYR A 147 -12.60 7.03 3.13
C TYR A 147 -12.29 6.11 4.32
N LYS A 148 -11.82 6.66 5.45
CA LYS A 148 -11.56 5.90 6.69
C LYS A 148 -12.82 5.25 7.25
N SER A 149 -13.95 5.98 7.23
CA SER A 149 -15.26 5.44 7.65
C SER A 149 -15.71 4.25 6.79
N ASN A 150 -15.54 4.33 5.48
CA ASN A 150 -15.88 3.25 4.55
C ASN A 150 -14.99 2.02 4.78
N MET A 151 -13.68 2.20 4.93
CA MET A 151 -12.75 1.11 5.25
C MET A 151 -13.15 0.39 6.55
N ALA A 152 -13.56 1.14 7.58
CA ALA A 152 -14.05 0.56 8.83
C ALA A 152 -15.35 -0.24 8.64
N LYS A 153 -16.27 0.25 7.78
CA LYS A 153 -17.51 -0.48 7.43
C LYS A 153 -17.19 -1.78 6.70
N GLU A 154 -16.27 -1.75 5.73
CA GLU A 154 -15.84 -2.94 4.98
C GLU A 154 -15.19 -3.99 5.90
N SER A 155 -14.32 -3.57 6.81
CA SER A 155 -13.71 -4.46 7.81
C SER A 155 -14.77 -5.14 8.68
N ARG A 156 -15.74 -4.39 9.20
CA ARG A 156 -16.86 -4.95 9.97
C ARG A 156 -17.72 -5.90 9.14
N ALA A 157 -17.94 -5.64 7.86
CA ALA A 157 -18.65 -6.54 6.96
C ALA A 157 -17.91 -7.87 6.75
N LYS A 158 -16.57 -7.84 6.65
CA LYS A 158 -15.73 -9.05 6.54
C LYS A 158 -15.88 -9.95 7.77
N ASN A 159 -16.01 -9.38 8.98
CA ASN A 159 -16.29 -10.17 10.19
C ASN A 159 -17.61 -10.94 10.11
N LYS A 160 -18.68 -10.32 9.58
CA LYS A 160 -19.97 -11.00 9.37
C LYS A 160 -19.82 -12.19 8.41
N ASN A 161 -19.06 -12.03 7.34
CA ASN A 161 -18.80 -13.10 6.36
C ASN A 161 -17.97 -14.24 6.96
N LEU A 162 -16.95 -13.92 7.76
CA LEU A 162 -16.13 -14.90 8.45
C LEU A 162 -16.97 -15.73 9.43
N ASN A 163 -17.87 -15.09 10.18
CA ASN A 163 -18.76 -15.76 11.12
C ASN A 163 -19.75 -16.70 10.41
N LYS A 164 -20.30 -16.29 9.25
CA LYS A 164 -21.13 -17.17 8.41
C LYS A 164 -20.36 -18.41 7.94
N LYS A 165 -19.12 -18.23 7.44
CA LYS A 165 -18.24 -19.35 7.04
C LYS A 165 -17.93 -20.30 8.21
N LYS A 166 -17.64 -19.77 9.40
CA LYS A 166 -17.40 -20.56 10.62
C LYS A 166 -18.64 -21.36 11.04
N ALA A 167 -19.83 -20.76 10.99
CA ALA A 167 -21.09 -21.42 11.33
C ALA A 167 -21.45 -22.55 10.33
N ALA A 168 -21.25 -22.31 9.04
CA ALA A 168 -21.45 -23.32 7.99
C ALA A 168 -20.49 -24.52 8.18
N LYS A 169 -19.21 -24.26 8.46
CA LYS A 169 -18.22 -25.32 8.74
C LYS A 169 -18.65 -26.17 9.95
N LYS A 170 -19.07 -25.55 11.06
CA LYS A 170 -19.60 -26.27 12.25
C LYS A 170 -20.82 -27.14 11.94
N LYS A 171 -21.76 -26.68 11.10
CA LYS A 171 -22.93 -27.48 10.67
C LYS A 171 -22.51 -28.70 9.84
N VAL A 172 -21.57 -28.54 8.92
CA VAL A 172 -21.02 -29.65 8.11
C VAL A 172 -20.28 -30.65 8.99
N THR A 173 -19.47 -30.19 9.95
CA THR A 173 -18.76 -31.07 10.88
C THR A 173 -19.75 -31.87 11.72
N LYS A 174 -20.76 -31.22 12.33
CA LYS A 174 -21.81 -31.90 13.12
C LYS A 174 -22.57 -32.95 12.29
N LYS A 175 -22.90 -32.67 11.03
CA LYS A 175 -23.60 -33.60 10.12
C LYS A 175 -22.74 -34.82 9.75
N LYS A 176 -21.43 -34.63 9.55
CA LYS A 176 -20.48 -35.74 9.34
C LYS A 176 -20.31 -36.60 10.60
N THR A 177 -20.25 -35.98 11.79
CA THR A 177 -20.13 -36.73 13.06
C THR A 177 -21.39 -37.53 13.37
N SER A 178 -22.58 -36.99 13.09
CA SER A 178 -23.83 -37.73 13.28
C SER A 178 -23.96 -38.91 12.31
N GLN A 179 -23.62 -38.72 11.02
CA GLN A 179 -23.62 -39.80 10.01
C GLN A 179 -22.61 -40.91 10.33
N LYS A 180 -21.41 -40.59 10.83
CA LYS A 180 -20.43 -41.60 11.27
C LYS A 180 -20.93 -42.41 12.47
N LYS A 181 -21.61 -41.76 13.43
CA LYS A 181 -22.20 -42.45 14.59
C LYS A 181 -23.35 -43.38 14.22
N SER A 182 -24.21 -42.99 13.27
CA SER A 182 -25.28 -43.86 12.77
C SER A 182 -24.75 -45.03 11.94
N ALA A 183 -23.77 -44.81 11.05
CA ALA A 183 -23.12 -45.89 10.29
C ALA A 183 -22.39 -46.90 11.21
N GLY A 184 -21.71 -46.44 12.25
CA GLY A 184 -21.06 -47.29 13.24
C GLY A 184 -22.03 -48.12 14.09
N LYS A 185 -23.22 -47.57 14.42
CA LYS A 185 -24.29 -48.32 15.11
C LYS A 185 -24.90 -49.40 14.22
N VAL A 186 -25.10 -49.12 12.93
CA VAL A 186 -25.60 -50.10 11.96
C VAL A 186 -24.62 -51.26 11.81
N ALA A 187 -23.33 -50.98 11.57
CA ALA A 187 -22.29 -52.01 11.44
C ALA A 187 -22.13 -52.91 12.68
N LYS A 188 -22.29 -52.34 13.89
CA LYS A 188 -22.28 -53.11 15.16
C LYS A 188 -23.50 -54.03 15.30
N LYS A 189 -24.66 -53.63 14.75
CA LYS A 189 -25.90 -54.40 14.79
C LYS A 189 -25.89 -55.55 13.76
N THR A 190 -25.27 -55.35 12.59
CA THR A 190 -25.08 -56.40 11.58
C THR A 190 -24.11 -57.49 12.05
N ARG A 191 -22.98 -57.11 12.69
CA ARG A 191 -22.00 -58.07 13.24
C ARG A 191 -22.55 -58.97 14.34
N ARG A 192 -23.49 -58.48 15.16
CA ARG A 192 -24.17 -59.31 16.17
C ARG A 192 -25.13 -60.33 15.55
N LYS A 193 -25.80 -59.98 14.44
CA LYS A 193 -26.72 -60.90 13.75
C LYS A 193 -26.01 -62.03 12.97
N THR A 194 -24.75 -61.86 12.62
CA THR A 194 -23.95 -62.87 11.90
C THR A 194 -23.15 -63.80 12.83
N ALA A 195 -23.13 -63.53 14.14
CA ALA A 195 -22.42 -64.35 15.13
C ALA A 195 -23.34 -65.37 15.85
N ASP A 196 -24.66 -65.26 15.66
CA ASP A 196 -25.68 -66.18 16.20
C ASP A 196 -26.22 -67.17 15.13
N ARG A 197 -25.44 -67.45 14.08
CA ARG A 197 -25.70 -68.50 13.08
C ARG A 197 -24.45 -69.35 12.94
#